data_AF-A0A833GC75-F1
#
_entry.id   AF-A0A833GC75-F1
#
_cell.length_a   1.000
_cell.length_b   1.000
_cell.length_c   1.000
_cell.angle_alpha   90.00
_cell.angle_beta   90.00
_cell.angle_gamma   90.00
#
_symmetry.space_group_name_H-M   'P 1'
#
loop_
_entity.id
_entity.type
_entity.pdbx_description
1 polymer ?
#
loop_
_entity_poly.entity_id
_entity_poly.type
_entity_poly.pdbx_seq_one_letter_code
_entity_poly.pdbx_strand_id
1 'polypeptide(L)'
;MDLSTFYFFVLILIVYSVESEWCGMGAPAIADKSPAANQSGRYRRSLLRESAVRGADTGSLGEMSSLDELHSALTPINRALDRLNRIKRRYGFDIDDIIIIAACGAINFAGARHDMPFVQPANVSSIAEYIRTPRETVRRKLQVIESRGFLQRYSGGYLITSTREWLSLMDILVPKRPA
;
A
#
# COMPACT_ATOMS: atom_id res chain seq x y z
N MET A 1 15.65 -1.35 -15.08
CA MET A 1 14.52 -1.50 -14.14
C MET A 1 13.91 -0.13 -13.98
N ASP A 2 12.66 0.03 -14.38
CA ASP A 2 11.92 1.28 -14.25
C ASP A 2 11.55 1.55 -12.78
N LEU A 3 11.47 2.83 -12.43
CA LEU A 3 11.24 3.29 -11.05
C LEU A 3 9.90 2.76 -10.49
N SER A 4 8.88 2.60 -11.35
CA SER A 4 7.58 2.02 -11.02
C SER A 4 7.66 0.55 -10.60
N THR A 5 8.36 -0.29 -11.38
CA THR A 5 8.57 -1.70 -11.01
C THR A 5 9.38 -1.82 -9.72
N PHE A 6 10.36 -0.93 -9.51
CA PHE A 6 11.12 -0.88 -8.27
C PHE A 6 10.23 -0.54 -7.05
N TYR A 7 9.41 0.50 -7.14
CA TYR A 7 8.46 0.84 -6.07
C TYR A 7 7.43 -0.25 -5.82
N PHE A 8 7.00 -0.96 -6.85
CA PHE A 8 6.12 -2.11 -6.71
C PHE A 8 6.78 -3.27 -5.96
N PHE A 9 8.03 -3.60 -6.28
CA PHE A 9 8.81 -4.59 -5.54
C PHE A 9 9.10 -4.16 -4.10
N VAL A 10 9.38 -2.88 -3.85
CA VAL A 10 9.55 -2.35 -2.50
C VAL A 10 8.24 -2.38 -1.73
N LEU A 11 7.11 -2.05 -2.35
CA LEU A 11 5.80 -2.19 -1.71
C LEU A 11 5.49 -3.64 -1.37
N ILE A 12 5.78 -4.57 -2.29
CA ILE A 12 5.65 -6.01 -2.08
C ILE A 12 6.59 -6.46 -0.95
N LEU A 13 7.85 -6.06 -0.95
CA LEU A 13 8.80 -6.42 0.11
C LEU A 13 8.42 -5.82 1.46
N ILE A 14 7.87 -4.61 1.50
CA ILE A 14 7.31 -4.01 2.73
C ILE A 14 6.09 -4.81 3.17
N VAL A 15 5.19 -5.17 2.26
CA VAL A 15 4.02 -6.04 2.53
C VAL A 15 4.46 -7.40 3.09
N TYR A 16 5.44 -8.06 2.47
CA TYR A 16 5.94 -9.37 2.90
C TYR A 16 6.79 -9.30 4.18
N SER A 17 7.56 -8.22 4.37
CA SER A 17 8.34 -7.98 5.59
C SER A 17 7.41 -7.69 6.77
N VAL A 18 6.30 -6.99 6.55
CA VAL A 18 5.27 -6.76 7.57
C VAL A 18 4.50 -8.07 7.83
N GLU A 19 4.07 -8.82 6.81
CA GLU A 19 3.35 -10.09 7.02
C GLU A 19 4.18 -11.15 7.78
N SER A 20 5.50 -11.22 7.59
CA SER A 20 6.35 -12.17 8.31
C SER A 20 6.57 -11.83 9.79
N GLU A 21 6.37 -10.57 10.19
CA GLU A 21 6.47 -10.13 11.61
C GLU A 21 5.12 -10.21 12.34
N TRP A 22 4.00 -10.14 11.62
CA TRP A 22 2.65 -10.14 12.20
C TRP A 22 2.11 -11.55 12.53
N CYS A 23 2.77 -12.62 12.11
CA CYS A 23 2.40 -14.00 12.48
C CYS A 23 2.68 -14.35 13.96
N GLY A 24 3.32 -13.46 14.74
CA GLY A 24 3.66 -13.70 16.16
C GLY A 24 2.70 -13.11 17.19
N MET A 25 1.73 -12.27 16.80
CA MET A 25 0.84 -11.59 17.75
C MET A 25 -0.63 -11.91 17.45
N GLY A 26 -1.26 -12.70 18.33
CA GLY A 26 -2.67 -13.04 18.27
C GLY A 26 -3.56 -11.80 18.27
N ALA A 27 -4.40 -11.65 17.25
CA ALA A 27 -5.37 -10.57 17.15
C ALA A 27 -6.58 -10.81 18.09
N PRO A 28 -7.06 -9.80 18.84
CA PRO A 28 -8.31 -9.91 19.57
C PRO A 28 -9.51 -9.77 18.61
N ALA A 29 -10.48 -10.66 18.79
CA ALA A 29 -11.72 -10.70 18.04
C ALA A 29 -12.60 -9.47 18.37
N ILE A 30 -13.05 -8.75 17.34
CA ILE A 30 -14.15 -7.78 17.46
C ILE A 30 -15.11 -8.02 16.31
N ALA A 31 -16.37 -8.26 16.70
CA ALA A 31 -17.46 -8.73 15.89
C ALA A 31 -18.01 -7.70 14.88
N ASP A 32 -18.49 -8.28 13.78
CA ASP A 32 -19.26 -7.77 12.66
C ASP A 32 -20.47 -6.90 13.04
N LYS A 33 -20.71 -5.81 12.26
CA LYS A 33 -22.00 -5.50 11.61
C LYS A 33 -21.79 -4.70 10.30
N SER A 34 -22.23 -5.29 9.18
CA SER A 34 -22.57 -4.73 7.84
C SER A 34 -23.50 -3.48 7.86
N PRO A 35 -23.95 -2.87 6.73
CA PRO A 35 -23.68 -3.11 5.29
C PRO A 35 -23.50 -1.83 4.40
N ALA A 36 -22.97 -1.97 3.17
CA ALA A 36 -23.36 -1.11 2.03
C ALA A 36 -22.86 -1.67 0.69
N ALA A 37 -23.76 -2.35 -0.02
CA ALA A 37 -23.65 -2.67 -1.44
C ALA A 37 -24.26 -1.55 -2.29
N ASN A 38 -23.92 -1.57 -3.59
CA ASN A 38 -24.66 -1.00 -4.73
C ASN A 38 -24.09 0.27 -5.39
N GLN A 39 -23.04 0.11 -6.22
CA GLN A 39 -22.71 1.05 -7.30
C GLN A 39 -22.15 0.40 -8.59
N SER A 40 -21.80 -0.89 -8.59
CA SER A 40 -21.17 -1.58 -9.73
C SER A 40 -22.14 -2.18 -10.77
N GLY A 41 -23.46 -2.12 -10.54
CA GLY A 41 -24.45 -2.78 -11.38
C GLY A 41 -24.85 -2.06 -12.68
N ARG A 42 -24.53 -0.76 -12.83
CA ARG A 42 -25.01 0.04 -13.97
C ARG A 42 -24.06 0.02 -15.18
N TYR A 43 -22.76 -0.15 -14.98
CA TYR A 43 -21.77 -0.14 -16.08
C TYR A 43 -21.77 -1.45 -16.88
N ARG A 44 -22.19 -2.57 -16.27
CA ARG A 44 -22.14 -3.90 -16.89
C ARG A 44 -23.30 -4.16 -17.87
N ARG A 45 -24.40 -3.41 -17.78
CA ARG A 45 -25.58 -3.58 -18.67
C ARG A 45 -25.48 -2.82 -19.98
N SER A 46 -24.66 -1.78 -20.10
CA SER A 46 -24.45 -1.09 -21.38
C SER A 46 -23.55 -1.91 -22.32
N LEU A 47 -22.50 -2.54 -21.80
CA LEU A 47 -21.55 -3.32 -22.59
C LEU A 47 -22.14 -4.62 -23.18
N LEU A 48 -23.06 -5.29 -22.48
CA LEU A 48 -23.67 -6.53 -22.98
C LEU A 48 -24.76 -6.32 -24.04
N ARG A 49 -25.21 -5.09 -24.26
CA ARG A 49 -26.24 -4.79 -25.27
C ARG A 49 -25.65 -4.49 -26.65
N GLU A 50 -24.39 -4.09 -26.73
CA GLU A 50 -23.68 -3.87 -27.99
C GLU A 50 -23.11 -5.15 -28.60
N SER A 51 -22.83 -6.17 -27.78
CA SER A 51 -22.24 -7.44 -28.26
C SER A 51 -23.24 -8.40 -28.93
N ALA A 52 -24.55 -8.14 -28.83
CA ALA A 52 -25.58 -9.07 -29.31
C ALA A 52 -25.99 -8.87 -30.79
N VAL A 53 -25.44 -7.87 -31.50
CA VAL A 53 -25.86 -7.51 -32.87
C VAL A 53 -24.83 -7.88 -33.96
N ARG A 54 -23.63 -8.39 -33.60
CA ARG A 54 -22.68 -8.91 -34.58
C ARG A 54 -22.37 -10.38 -34.30
N GLY A 55 -23.19 -11.24 -34.87
CA GLY A 55 -22.80 -12.62 -35.13
C GLY A 55 -21.74 -12.70 -36.24
N ALA A 56 -20.99 -13.80 -36.18
CA ALA A 56 -20.06 -14.33 -37.18
C ALA A 56 -18.66 -13.69 -37.22
N ASP A 57 -17.75 -14.22 -36.39
CA ASP A 57 -16.45 -14.67 -36.93
C ASP A 57 -15.81 -15.75 -36.04
N THR A 58 -15.65 -16.95 -36.58
CA THR A 58 -15.11 -18.15 -35.90
C THR A 58 -13.58 -18.19 -35.89
N GLY A 59 -12.94 -17.03 -35.70
CA GLY A 59 -11.49 -16.88 -35.52
C GLY A 59 -11.05 -16.34 -34.14
N SER A 60 -12.00 -15.91 -33.30
CA SER A 60 -11.74 -15.06 -32.11
C SER A 60 -11.46 -15.79 -30.78
N LEU A 61 -11.51 -17.13 -30.74
CA LEU A 61 -11.39 -17.87 -29.48
C LEU A 61 -9.97 -17.87 -28.87
N GLY A 62 -8.92 -17.69 -29.70
CA GLY A 62 -7.54 -17.61 -29.23
C GLY A 62 -7.12 -16.24 -28.69
N GLU A 63 -7.66 -15.15 -29.24
CA GLU A 63 -7.34 -13.77 -28.80
C GLU A 63 -8.15 -13.32 -27.58
N MET A 64 -9.35 -13.87 -27.37
CA MET A 64 -10.15 -13.57 -26.17
C MET A 64 -9.52 -14.13 -24.88
N SER A 65 -8.84 -15.29 -24.94
CA SER A 65 -8.14 -15.86 -23.78
C SER A 65 -6.99 -14.98 -23.31
N SER A 66 -6.18 -14.43 -24.24
CA SER A 66 -5.02 -13.61 -23.91
C SER A 66 -5.42 -12.24 -23.33
N LEU A 67 -6.54 -11.66 -23.78
CA LEU A 67 -7.08 -10.41 -23.23
C LEU A 67 -7.70 -10.61 -21.85
N ASP A 68 -8.42 -11.70 -21.61
CA ASP A 68 -8.99 -12.00 -20.28
C ASP A 68 -7.89 -12.32 -19.25
N GLU A 69 -6.85 -13.04 -19.67
CA GLU A 69 -5.64 -13.28 -18.88
C GLU A 69 -4.93 -11.97 -18.53
N LEU A 70 -4.77 -11.06 -19.49
CA LEU A 70 -4.19 -9.74 -19.27
C LEU A 70 -5.04 -8.89 -18.31
N HIS A 71 -6.36 -8.84 -18.49
CA HIS A 71 -7.26 -8.12 -17.59
C HIS A 71 -7.23 -8.69 -16.15
N SER A 72 -7.16 -10.02 -16.03
CA SER A 72 -6.99 -10.69 -14.74
C SER A 72 -5.67 -10.28 -14.08
N ALA A 73 -4.57 -10.22 -14.85
CA ALA A 73 -3.26 -9.79 -14.36
C ALA A 73 -3.20 -8.30 -13.98
N LEU A 74 -3.93 -7.44 -14.69
CA LEU A 74 -3.98 -5.99 -14.42
C LEU A 74 -4.89 -5.61 -13.25
N THR A 75 -5.87 -6.45 -12.91
CA THR A 75 -6.83 -6.17 -11.85
C THR A 75 -6.17 -5.90 -10.47
N PRO A 76 -5.20 -6.70 -9.99
CA PRO A 76 -4.44 -6.40 -8.78
C PRO A 76 -3.71 -5.05 -8.81
N ILE A 77 -3.12 -4.70 -9.95
CA ILE A 77 -2.38 -3.44 -10.14
C ILE A 77 -3.32 -2.25 -10.00
N ASN A 78 -4.47 -2.28 -10.69
CA ASN A 78 -5.48 -1.21 -10.61
C ASN A 78 -5.99 -1.05 -9.16
N ARG A 79 -6.22 -2.16 -8.46
CA ARG A 79 -6.62 -2.12 -7.05
C ARG A 79 -5.55 -1.49 -6.16
N ALA A 80 -4.26 -1.76 -6.41
CA ALA A 80 -3.16 -1.16 -5.67
C ALA A 80 -3.07 0.36 -5.93
N LEU A 81 -3.19 0.78 -7.20
CA LEU A 81 -3.22 2.20 -7.57
C LEU A 81 -4.41 2.93 -6.94
N ASP A 82 -5.59 2.32 -6.88
CA ASP A 82 -6.76 2.88 -6.21
C ASP A 82 -6.56 3.06 -4.70
N ARG A 83 -5.76 2.19 -4.06
CA ARG A 83 -5.40 2.35 -2.64
C ARG A 83 -4.46 3.53 -2.46
N LEU A 84 -3.42 3.65 -3.28
CA LEU A 84 -2.50 4.79 -3.25
C LEU A 84 -3.24 6.11 -3.48
N ASN A 85 -4.15 6.17 -4.45
CA ASN A 85 -4.99 7.34 -4.71
C ASN A 85 -5.94 7.67 -3.55
N ARG A 86 -6.39 6.68 -2.77
CA ARG A 86 -7.16 6.91 -1.54
C ARG A 86 -6.29 7.53 -0.45
N ILE A 87 -5.08 7.04 -0.26
CA ILE A 87 -4.14 7.61 0.73
C ILE A 87 -3.78 9.05 0.35
N LYS A 88 -3.43 9.31 -0.91
CA LYS A 88 -3.14 10.67 -1.42
C LYS A 88 -4.28 11.63 -1.15
N ARG A 89 -5.53 11.24 -1.43
CA ARG A 89 -6.71 12.09 -1.17
C ARG A 89 -6.95 12.34 0.32
N ARG A 90 -6.70 11.36 1.18
CA ARG A 90 -6.96 11.45 2.63
C ARG A 90 -5.89 12.25 3.38
N TYR A 91 -4.62 12.04 3.03
CA TYR A 91 -3.49 12.59 3.79
C TYR A 91 -2.68 13.64 3.01
N GLY A 92 -2.94 13.83 1.72
CA GLY A 92 -2.20 14.78 0.87
C GLY A 92 -0.76 14.34 0.55
N PHE A 93 -0.40 13.08 0.82
CA PHE A 93 0.93 12.52 0.58
C PHE A 93 1.07 11.91 -0.82
N ASP A 94 2.22 12.12 -1.45
CA ASP A 94 2.57 11.43 -2.68
C ASP A 94 3.09 10.02 -2.40
N ILE A 95 3.25 9.21 -3.45
CA ILE A 95 3.67 7.80 -3.33
C ILE A 95 5.02 7.69 -2.60
N ASP A 96 5.99 8.53 -2.92
CA ASP A 96 7.29 8.54 -2.24
C ASP A 96 7.15 8.81 -0.74
N ASP A 97 6.26 9.72 -0.37
CA ASP A 97 6.04 10.10 1.03
C ASP A 97 5.43 8.93 1.80
N ILE A 98 4.46 8.24 1.18
CA ILE A 98 3.82 7.05 1.72
C ILE A 98 4.85 5.94 1.98
N ILE A 99 5.75 5.72 1.03
CA ILE A 99 6.81 4.70 1.14
C ILE A 99 7.80 5.05 2.25
N ILE A 100 8.18 6.32 2.36
CA ILE A 100 9.06 6.80 3.44
C ILE A 100 8.38 6.66 4.82
N ILE A 101 7.10 7.02 4.94
CA ILE A 101 6.32 6.86 6.17
C ILE A 101 6.20 5.37 6.56
N ALA A 102 5.91 4.50 5.59
CA ALA A 102 5.82 3.06 5.81
C ALA A 102 7.16 2.51 6.33
N ALA A 103 8.27 2.83 5.67
CA ALA A 103 9.60 2.41 6.07
C ALA A 103 10.02 2.96 7.43
N CYS A 104 9.75 4.23 7.71
CA CYS A 104 10.04 4.86 9.00
C CYS A 104 9.33 4.12 10.14
N GLY A 105 8.02 3.87 10.01
CA GLY A 105 7.27 3.12 11.01
C GLY A 105 7.74 1.68 11.14
N ALA A 106 8.01 0.97 10.04
CA ALA A 106 8.56 -0.38 10.08
C ALA A 106 9.86 -0.43 10.90
N ILE A 107 10.80 0.50 10.67
CA ILE A 107 12.04 0.61 11.44
C ILE A 107 11.76 0.99 12.90
N ASN A 108 10.84 1.92 13.16
CA ASN A 108 10.49 2.35 14.50
C ASN A 108 9.98 1.19 15.38
N PHE A 109 9.24 0.25 14.78
CA PHE A 109 8.56 -0.83 15.49
C PHE A 109 9.23 -2.21 15.34
N ALA A 110 10.22 -2.39 14.45
CA ALA A 110 10.91 -3.66 14.22
C ALA A 110 11.58 -4.25 15.49
N GLY A 111 11.96 -3.38 16.44
CA GLY A 111 12.60 -3.77 17.70
C GLY A 111 11.63 -4.23 18.81
N ALA A 112 10.31 -4.13 18.63
CA ALA A 112 9.32 -4.43 19.65
C ALA A 112 9.11 -5.93 19.96
N ARG A 113 10.12 -6.77 19.68
CA ARG A 113 10.03 -8.25 19.69
C ARG A 113 10.10 -8.91 21.07
N HIS A 114 10.21 -8.19 22.18
CA HIS A 114 10.27 -8.78 23.53
C HIS A 114 9.68 -7.83 24.56
N ASP A 115 8.51 -8.15 25.15
CA ASP A 115 7.84 -7.65 26.39
C ASP A 115 7.94 -6.17 26.82
N MET A 116 8.62 -5.33 26.05
CA MET A 116 8.87 -3.91 26.27
C MET A 116 8.82 -3.20 24.91
N PRO A 117 7.85 -2.30 24.70
CA PRO A 117 7.68 -1.59 23.43
C PRO A 117 8.73 -0.48 23.33
N PHE A 118 9.96 -0.82 22.96
CA PHE A 118 10.98 0.19 22.71
C PHE A 118 10.88 0.67 21.27
N VAL A 119 10.39 1.90 21.09
CA VAL A 119 10.33 2.56 19.78
C VAL A 119 11.67 3.23 19.50
N GLN A 120 12.35 2.82 18.43
CA GLN A 120 13.65 3.40 18.05
C GLN A 120 13.50 4.47 16.97
N PRO A 121 14.06 5.69 17.14
CA PRO A 121 14.10 6.67 16.07
C PRO A 121 14.78 6.12 14.81
N ALA A 122 14.11 6.25 13.67
CA ALA A 122 14.62 5.80 12.39
C ALA A 122 15.54 6.89 11.81
N ASN A 123 16.83 6.62 11.71
CA ASN A 123 17.77 7.56 11.11
C ASN A 123 17.59 7.60 9.58
N VAL A 124 18.00 8.71 8.95
CA VAL A 124 17.83 8.95 7.51
C VAL A 124 18.54 7.88 6.66
N SER A 125 19.71 7.43 7.09
CA SER A 125 20.51 6.42 6.36
C SER A 125 19.80 5.08 6.32
N SER A 126 19.24 4.62 7.45
CA SER A 126 18.50 3.37 7.55
C SER A 126 17.23 3.41 6.71
N ILE A 127 16.49 4.52 6.73
CA ILE A 127 15.30 4.68 5.88
C ILE A 127 15.71 4.63 4.40
N ALA A 128 16.73 5.38 4.01
CA ALA A 128 17.23 5.44 2.63
C ALA A 128 17.70 4.08 2.10
N GLU A 129 18.42 3.32 2.93
CA GLU A 129 18.86 1.97 2.60
C GLU A 129 17.67 1.01 2.48
N TYR A 130 16.72 1.07 3.40
CA TYR A 130 15.54 0.22 3.43
C TYR A 130 14.69 0.34 2.15
N ILE A 131 14.50 1.56 1.64
CA ILE A 131 13.72 1.82 0.41
C ILE A 131 14.60 2.01 -0.84
N ARG A 132 15.93 1.80 -0.71
CA ARG A 132 16.99 2.04 -1.72
C ARG A 132 16.82 3.34 -2.51
N THR A 133 16.57 4.43 -1.79
CA THR A 133 16.44 5.78 -2.35
C THR A 133 17.63 6.64 -1.90
N PRO A 134 18.16 7.56 -2.71
CA PRO A 134 19.27 8.42 -2.29
C PRO A 134 18.97 9.17 -0.98
N ARG A 135 19.96 9.20 -0.07
CA ARG A 135 19.84 9.81 1.27
C ARG A 135 19.34 11.25 1.22
N GLU A 136 19.82 12.04 0.26
CA GLU A 136 19.43 13.44 0.11
C GLU A 136 17.94 13.59 -0.26
N THR A 137 17.42 12.71 -1.13
CA THR A 137 16.00 12.67 -1.48
C THR A 137 15.15 12.33 -0.25
N VAL A 138 15.55 11.29 0.49
CA VAL A 138 14.85 10.90 1.73
C VAL A 138 14.89 12.03 2.75
N ARG A 139 16.04 12.67 2.96
CA ARG A 139 16.19 13.82 3.87
C ARG A 139 15.22 14.95 3.52
N ARG A 140 15.15 15.36 2.25
CA ARG A 140 14.24 16.42 1.78
C ARG A 140 12.78 16.03 1.99
N LYS A 141 12.40 14.79 1.67
CA LYS A 141 11.03 14.30 1.84
C LYS A 141 10.62 14.20 3.31
N LEU A 142 11.52 13.73 4.19
CA LEU A 142 11.28 13.68 5.63
C LEU A 142 10.99 15.06 6.22
N GLN A 143 11.68 16.12 5.79
CA GLN A 143 11.40 17.48 6.23
C GLN A 143 9.99 17.95 5.82
N VAL A 144 9.52 17.57 4.62
CA VAL A 144 8.16 17.88 4.15
C VAL A 144 7.11 17.09 4.93
N ILE A 145 7.39 15.84 5.28
CA ILE A 145 6.48 15.00 6.05
C ILE A 145 6.42 15.46 7.51
N GLU A 146 7.55 15.86 8.09
CA GLU A 146 7.67 16.46 9.42
C GLU A 146 6.86 17.76 9.52
N SER A 147 6.99 18.67 8.55
CA SER A 147 6.23 19.93 8.56
C SER A 147 4.72 19.73 8.46
N ARG A 148 4.27 18.56 8.02
CA ARG A 148 2.86 18.13 7.99
C ARG A 148 2.42 17.38 9.25
N GLY A 149 3.31 17.20 10.24
CA GLY A 149 3.00 16.65 11.55
C GLY A 149 2.94 15.12 11.64
N PHE A 150 3.17 14.38 10.54
CA PHE A 150 3.10 12.92 10.54
C PHE A 150 4.35 12.25 11.14
N LEU A 151 5.47 12.97 11.08
CA LEU A 151 6.73 12.59 11.69
C LEU A 151 7.21 13.68 12.65
N GLN A 152 7.94 13.26 13.66
CA GLN A 152 8.65 14.16 14.55
C GLN A 152 10.15 13.81 14.57
N ARG A 153 10.98 14.83 14.46
CA ARG A 153 12.44 14.67 14.52
C ARG A 153 12.93 14.64 15.97
N TYR A 154 13.82 13.68 16.24
CA TYR A 154 14.54 13.50 17.50
C TYR A 154 16.05 13.50 17.24
N SER A 155 16.86 13.52 18.30
CA SER A 155 18.32 13.53 18.20
C SER A 155 18.89 12.35 17.38
N GLY A 156 18.24 11.19 17.41
CA GLY A 156 18.65 9.98 16.70
C GLY A 156 17.99 9.71 15.34
N GLY A 157 16.98 10.49 14.93
CA GLY A 157 16.22 10.19 13.71
C GLY A 157 14.80 10.72 13.74
N TYR A 158 13.89 10.04 13.03
CA TYR A 158 12.47 10.37 12.96
C TYR A 158 11.63 9.30 13.64
N LEU A 159 10.55 9.75 14.29
CA LEU A 159 9.52 8.90 14.86
C LEU A 159 8.18 9.25 14.22
N ILE A 160 7.35 8.21 14.06
CA ILE A 160 5.93 8.38 13.77
C ILE A 160 5.25 9.07 14.95
N THR A 161 4.55 10.19 14.69
CA THR A 161 3.85 10.96 15.73
C THR A 161 2.66 10.19 16.31
N SER A 162 1.94 9.44 15.47
CA SER A 162 0.73 8.71 15.86
C SER A 162 0.75 7.29 15.30
N THR A 163 0.98 6.31 16.18
CA THR A 163 0.92 4.88 15.82
C THR A 163 -0.43 4.50 15.23
N ARG A 164 -1.53 5.08 15.73
CA ARG A 164 -2.88 4.82 15.22
C ARG A 164 -3.03 5.28 13.77
N GLU A 165 -2.53 6.47 13.43
CA GLU A 165 -2.60 6.98 12.06
C GLU A 165 -1.74 6.16 11.10
N TRP A 166 -0.56 5.76 11.56
CA TRP A 166 0.30 4.86 10.79
C TRP A 166 -0.34 3.50 10.56
N LEU A 167 -0.94 2.89 11.58
CA LEU A 167 -1.70 1.64 11.42
C LEU A 167 -2.88 1.81 10.47
N SER A 168 -3.65 2.90 10.57
CA SER A 168 -4.72 3.19 9.62
C SER A 168 -4.21 3.37 8.18
N LEU A 169 -2.99 3.88 8.00
CA LEU A 169 -2.36 4.00 6.68
C LEU A 169 -1.93 2.62 6.18
N MET A 170 -1.33 1.78 7.04
CA MET A 170 -0.95 0.40 6.73
C MET A 170 -2.15 -0.46 6.38
N ASP A 171 -3.29 -0.32 7.07
CA ASP A 171 -4.53 -1.07 6.76
C ASP A 171 -5.08 -0.74 5.36
N ILE A 172 -4.91 0.51 4.90
CA ILE A 172 -5.31 0.91 3.54
C ILE A 172 -4.32 0.36 2.50
N LEU A 173 -3.02 0.40 2.82
CA LEU A 173 -1.95 0.00 1.92
C LEU A 173 -1.90 -1.53 1.73
N VAL A 174 -1.98 -2.25 2.86
CA VAL A 174 -1.88 -3.70 3.00
C VAL A 174 -3.15 -4.21 3.68
N PRO A 175 -4.27 -4.30 2.96
CA PRO A 175 -5.49 -4.80 3.55
C PRO A 175 -5.29 -6.27 3.94
N LYS A 176 -5.60 -6.58 5.19
CA LYS A 176 -5.58 -7.95 5.72
C LYS A 176 -6.40 -8.86 4.81
N ARG A 177 -5.86 -10.03 4.43
CA ARG A 177 -6.68 -11.05 3.78
C ARG A 177 -7.80 -11.44 4.77
N PRO A 178 -9.05 -11.57 4.31
CA PRO A 178 -10.07 -12.22 5.12
C PRO A 178 -9.59 -13.65 5.41
N ALA A 179 -9.64 -14.02 6.70
CA ALA A 179 -9.32 -15.36 7.19
C ALA A 179 -10.30 -16.41 6.62
#